data_AF-A0A9J6DKY9-F1
#
_entry.id   AF-A0A9J6DKY9-F1
#
_cell.length_a   1.000
_cell.length_b   1.000
_cell.length_c   1.000
_cell.angle_alpha   90.00
_cell.angle_beta   90.00
_cell.angle_gamma   90.00
#
_symmetry.space_group_name_H-M   'P 1'
#
loop_
_entity.id
_entity.type
_entity.pdbx_description
1 polymer ?
#
loop_
_entity_poly.entity_id
_entity_poly.type
_entity_poly.pdbx_seq_one_letter_code
_entity_poly.pdbx_strand_id
1 'polypeptide(L)'
;MKASYRKRLVERLLQNLCVGRELKIGLLGAISMLSKSWADVKKETIQNCFRHAGFRMPGDDTPNSDSTENTAGISAEVWNELAEFPGAIDRSTFDEFVSADDDVPIMGQLQDEDYIADVVPTMSQSNSNMEIDDGPLPTSSEVISALALIRRYCLNVEGCGLSCSDSLDNVKVCMLSQTAKSLTQKKIRDYLVPQ
;
A
#
# COMPACT_ATOMS: atom_id res chain seq x y z
N MET A 1 -8.03 -9.13 8.85
CA MET A 1 -8.35 -7.89 8.09
C MET A 1 -9.71 -7.97 7.38
N LYS A 2 -9.92 -8.94 6.47
CA LYS A 2 -11.18 -9.15 5.73
C LYS A 2 -12.42 -9.22 6.65
N ALA A 3 -12.38 -10.09 7.65
CA ALA A 3 -13.43 -10.23 8.65
C ALA A 3 -13.74 -8.91 9.38
N SER A 4 -12.71 -8.17 9.83
CA SER A 4 -12.88 -6.89 10.53
C SER A 4 -13.53 -5.83 9.64
N TYR A 5 -13.18 -5.80 8.35
CA TYR A 5 -13.81 -4.90 7.38
C TYR A 5 -15.28 -5.25 7.16
N ARG A 6 -15.57 -6.54 6.95
CA ARG A 6 -16.93 -7.06 6.79
C ARG A 6 -17.80 -6.82 8.02
N LYS A 7 -17.26 -6.98 9.23
CA LYS A 7 -17.94 -6.61 10.47
C LYS A 7 -18.36 -5.13 10.46
N ARG A 8 -17.43 -4.22 10.16
CA ARG A 8 -17.70 -2.77 10.10
C ARG A 8 -18.72 -2.41 9.02
N LEU A 9 -18.70 -3.15 7.91
CA LEU A 9 -19.68 -3.00 6.83
C LEU A 9 -21.09 -3.35 7.31
N VAL A 10 -21.22 -4.48 8.02
CA VAL A 10 -22.48 -4.96 8.57
C VAL A 10 -23.01 -4.02 9.66
N GLU A 11 -22.17 -3.57 10.59
CA GLU A 11 -22.55 -2.59 11.62
C GLU A 11 -23.08 -1.29 10.97
N ARG A 12 -22.44 -0.83 9.90
CA ARG A 12 -22.87 0.37 9.18
C ARG A 12 -24.14 0.15 8.36
N LEU A 13 -24.33 -1.05 7.80
CA LEU A 13 -25.57 -1.44 7.15
C LEU A 13 -26.72 -1.38 8.14
N LEU A 14 -26.56 -2.02 9.31
CA LEU A 14 -27.56 -2.02 10.36
C LEU A 14 -27.93 -0.59 10.80
N GLN A 15 -26.94 0.26 11.07
CA GLN A 15 -27.17 1.67 11.43
C GLN A 15 -27.97 2.43 10.37
N ASN A 16 -27.69 2.20 9.08
CA ASN A 16 -28.43 2.85 8.00
C ASN A 16 -29.86 2.32 7.89
N LEU A 17 -30.05 1.01 8.03
CA LEU A 17 -31.38 0.38 8.02
C LEU A 17 -32.26 0.90 9.17
N CYS A 18 -31.72 1.04 10.38
CA CYS A 18 -32.44 1.60 11.53
C CYS A 18 -32.91 3.05 11.30
N VAL A 19 -32.23 3.81 10.44
CA VAL A 19 -32.57 5.20 10.09
C VAL A 19 -33.32 5.28 8.74
N GLY A 20 -33.62 4.15 8.10
CA GLY A 20 -34.29 4.09 6.79
C GLY A 20 -33.46 4.65 5.65
N ARG A 21 -32.13 4.59 5.74
CA ARG A 21 -31.18 5.06 4.73
C ARG A 21 -30.56 3.89 3.97
N GLU A 22 -30.24 4.13 2.71
CA GLU A 22 -29.45 3.21 1.90
C GLU A 22 -27.98 3.19 2.38
N LEU A 23 -27.33 2.03 2.31
CA LEU A 23 -25.90 1.91 2.57
C LEU A 23 -25.10 2.56 1.42
N LYS A 24 -24.52 3.74 1.70
CA LYS A 24 -23.56 4.39 0.79
C LYS A 24 -22.20 4.51 1.44
N ILE A 25 -21.21 3.84 0.86
CA ILE A 25 -19.81 3.91 1.27
C ILE A 25 -19.01 4.59 0.17
N GLY A 26 -18.68 5.86 0.37
CA GLY A 26 -17.74 6.56 -0.50
C GLY A 26 -16.30 6.09 -0.26
N LEU A 27 -15.40 6.42 -1.20
CA LEU A 27 -13.98 6.05 -1.14
C LEU A 27 -13.32 6.38 0.21
N LEU A 28 -13.55 7.59 0.74
CA LEU A 28 -13.04 8.00 2.05
C LEU A 28 -13.56 7.10 3.19
N GLY A 29 -14.83 6.70 3.12
CA GLY A 29 -15.44 5.78 4.08
C GLY A 29 -14.81 4.40 4.01
N ALA A 30 -14.58 3.88 2.80
CA ALA A 30 -13.92 2.60 2.58
C ALA A 30 -12.48 2.62 3.12
N ILE A 31 -11.69 3.65 2.79
CA ILE A 31 -10.31 3.81 3.28
C ILE A 31 -10.28 3.89 4.81
N SER A 32 -11.21 4.64 5.42
CA SER A 32 -11.30 4.75 6.88
C SER A 32 -11.63 3.40 7.53
N MET A 33 -12.58 2.65 6.96
CA MET A 33 -12.92 1.31 7.44
C MET A 33 -11.73 0.35 7.27
N LEU A 34 -11.00 0.43 6.16
CA LEU A 34 -9.81 -0.37 5.90
C LEU A 34 -8.71 -0.09 6.91
N SER A 35 -8.40 1.19 7.14
CA SER A 35 -7.40 1.64 8.13
C SER A 35 -7.72 1.12 9.53
N LYS A 36 -8.98 1.21 9.96
CA LYS A 36 -9.41 0.66 11.25
C LYS A 36 -9.32 -0.87 11.29
N SER A 37 -9.73 -1.54 10.20
CA SER A 37 -9.65 -2.99 10.09
C SER A 37 -8.22 -3.52 10.10
N TRP A 38 -7.28 -2.73 9.59
CA TRP A 38 -5.85 -3.02 9.66
C TRP A 38 -5.31 -2.81 11.07
N ALA A 39 -5.74 -1.77 11.77
CA ALA A 39 -5.36 -1.53 13.16
C ALA A 39 -5.81 -2.65 14.12
N ASP A 40 -6.90 -3.35 13.79
CA ASP A 40 -7.38 -4.51 14.55
C ASP A 40 -6.58 -5.80 14.27
N VAL A 41 -5.66 -5.80 13.29
CA VAL A 41 -4.82 -6.96 12.98
C VAL A 41 -3.77 -7.13 14.08
N LYS A 42 -3.71 -8.34 14.64
CA LYS A 42 -2.78 -8.66 15.71
C LYS A 42 -1.37 -8.87 15.17
N LYS A 43 -0.37 -8.69 16.03
CA LYS A 43 1.03 -8.97 15.64
C LYS A 43 1.22 -10.45 15.34
N GLU A 44 0.51 -11.29 16.07
CA GLU A 44 0.47 -12.75 15.90
C GLU A 44 -0.07 -13.13 14.51
N THR A 45 -1.10 -12.43 14.02
CA THR A 45 -1.61 -12.59 12.65
C THR A 45 -0.49 -12.39 11.64
N ILE A 46 0.26 -11.29 11.79
CA ILE A 46 1.33 -10.90 10.87
C ILE A 46 2.45 -11.94 10.93
N GLN A 47 2.85 -12.36 12.12
CA GLN A 47 3.84 -13.42 12.31
C GLN A 47 3.40 -14.72 11.65
N ASN A 48 2.13 -15.11 11.80
CA ASN A 48 1.59 -16.30 11.17
C ASN A 48 1.61 -16.17 9.63
N CYS A 49 1.28 -15.01 9.07
CA CYS A 49 1.40 -14.76 7.63
C CYS A 49 2.84 -14.96 7.12
N PHE A 50 3.85 -14.44 7.82
CA PHE A 50 5.26 -14.67 7.47
C PHE A 50 5.63 -16.15 7.55
N ARG A 51 5.16 -16.85 8.57
CA ARG A 51 5.38 -18.30 8.75
C ARG A 51 4.76 -19.11 7.62
N HIS A 52 3.54 -18.81 7.21
CA HIS A 52 2.85 -19.45 6.08
C HIS A 52 3.55 -19.18 4.74
N ALA A 53 4.16 -18.01 4.58
CA ALA A 53 4.99 -17.67 3.43
C ALA A 53 6.39 -18.33 3.47
N GLY A 54 6.70 -19.14 4.49
CA GLY A 54 7.98 -19.85 4.62
C GLY A 54 9.07 -19.07 5.36
N PHE A 55 8.81 -17.85 5.81
CA PHE A 55 9.74 -17.07 6.62
C PHE A 55 9.65 -17.49 8.09
N ARG A 56 10.39 -18.56 8.46
CA ARG A 56 10.48 -19.04 9.84
C ARG A 56 11.77 -18.56 10.50
N MET A 57 11.68 -18.16 11.77
CA MET A 57 12.88 -17.91 12.58
C MET A 57 13.47 -19.22 13.10
N PRO A 58 14.81 -19.35 13.21
CA PRO A 58 15.43 -20.52 13.83
C PRO A 58 14.97 -20.67 15.29
N GLY A 59 14.37 -21.81 15.63
CA GLY A 59 13.85 -22.11 16.97
C GLY A 59 12.35 -21.85 17.17
N ASP A 60 11.60 -21.47 16.13
CA ASP A 60 10.14 -21.38 16.18
C ASP A 60 9.50 -22.76 15.94
N ASP A 61 9.47 -23.59 16.99
CA ASP A 61 8.80 -24.90 17.00
C ASP A 61 7.31 -24.79 17.36
N THR A 62 6.73 -23.58 17.37
CA THR A 62 5.29 -23.46 17.64
C THR A 62 4.52 -24.14 16.51
N PRO A 63 3.67 -25.13 16.83
CA PRO A 63 2.87 -25.79 15.81
C PRO A 63 2.07 -24.71 15.09
N ASN A 64 1.96 -24.87 13.77
CA ASN A 64 1.15 -24.02 12.90
C ASN A 64 -0.31 -24.23 13.29
N SER A 65 -0.70 -23.67 14.44
CA SER A 65 -2.08 -23.65 14.87
C SER A 65 -2.74 -22.75 13.86
N ASP A 66 -3.47 -23.37 12.95
CA ASP A 66 -4.42 -22.78 12.03
C ASP A 66 -5.60 -22.21 12.83
N SER A 67 -5.28 -21.52 13.92
CA SER A 67 -6.19 -20.84 14.81
C SER A 67 -6.79 -19.76 13.96
N THR A 68 -7.90 -20.12 13.31
CA THR A 68 -8.97 -19.24 12.89
C THR A 68 -8.95 -18.03 13.80
N GLU A 69 -8.33 -16.95 13.35
CA GLU A 69 -8.15 -15.73 14.13
C GLU A 69 -9.49 -15.00 14.17
N ASN A 70 -10.46 -15.62 14.83
CA ASN A 70 -11.79 -15.09 15.02
C ASN A 70 -11.77 -14.16 16.24
N THR A 71 -10.98 -13.08 16.16
CA THR A 71 -11.21 -11.88 16.99
C THR A 71 -11.98 -10.79 16.26
N ALA A 72 -12.36 -11.03 15.01
CA ALA A 72 -13.15 -10.11 14.21
C ALA A 72 -14.65 -10.47 14.15
N GLY A 73 -15.12 -11.35 15.04
CA GLY A 73 -16.52 -11.71 15.13
C GLY A 73 -17.41 -10.48 15.39
N ILE A 74 -18.51 -10.39 14.66
CA ILE A 74 -19.63 -9.54 15.02
C ILE A 74 -20.37 -10.17 16.22
N SER A 75 -21.01 -9.38 17.09
CA SER A 75 -21.81 -9.99 18.15
C SER A 75 -23.03 -10.70 17.54
N ALA A 76 -23.44 -11.80 18.16
CA ALA A 76 -24.62 -12.53 17.73
C ALA A 76 -25.87 -11.64 17.77
N GLU A 77 -25.95 -10.70 18.72
CA GLU A 77 -27.07 -9.75 18.77
C GLU A 77 -27.13 -8.85 17.53
N VAL A 78 -26.01 -8.25 17.13
CA VAL A 78 -25.96 -7.35 15.95
C VAL A 78 -26.28 -8.11 14.66
N TRP A 79 -25.81 -9.36 14.55
CA TRP A 79 -26.13 -10.21 13.39
C TRP A 79 -27.60 -10.61 13.36
N ASN A 80 -28.16 -11.00 14.51
CA ASN A 80 -29.57 -11.35 14.62
C ASN A 80 -30.48 -10.14 14.35
N GLU A 81 -30.10 -8.94 14.82
CA GLU A 81 -30.86 -7.71 14.55
C GLU A 81 -30.91 -7.40 13.04
N LEU A 82 -29.81 -7.64 12.31
CA LEU A 82 -29.83 -7.52 10.85
C LEU A 82 -30.77 -8.54 10.19
N ALA A 83 -30.85 -9.76 10.73
CA ALA A 83 -31.71 -10.82 10.19
C ALA A 83 -33.22 -10.54 10.39
N GLU A 84 -33.58 -9.63 11.30
CA GLU A 84 -34.97 -9.20 11.51
C GLU A 84 -35.48 -8.18 10.48
N PHE A 85 -34.58 -7.57 9.68
CA PHE A 85 -34.99 -6.58 8.68
C PHE A 85 -35.69 -7.23 7.46
N PRO A 86 -36.74 -6.58 6.91
CA PRO A 86 -37.43 -7.07 5.73
C PRO A 86 -36.48 -7.19 4.53
N GLY A 87 -36.36 -8.40 3.95
CA GLY A 87 -35.48 -8.67 2.82
C GLY A 87 -34.07 -9.16 3.18
N ALA A 88 -33.79 -9.42 4.46
CA ALA A 88 -32.58 -10.14 4.85
C ALA A 88 -32.56 -11.55 4.22
N ILE A 89 -31.44 -11.93 3.60
CA ILE A 89 -31.25 -13.23 2.95
C ILE A 89 -30.61 -14.20 3.97
N ASP A 90 -31.35 -15.27 4.25
CA ASP A 90 -30.99 -16.51 4.95
C ASP A 90 -30.31 -16.41 6.34
N ARG A 91 -30.56 -17.41 7.19
CA ARG A 91 -29.93 -17.59 8.52
C ARG A 91 -28.47 -18.05 8.41
N SER A 92 -27.73 -17.50 7.45
CA SER A 92 -26.30 -17.74 7.31
C SER A 92 -25.56 -17.17 8.52
N THR A 93 -24.44 -17.80 8.87
CA THR A 93 -23.60 -17.29 9.95
C THR A 93 -22.73 -16.13 9.44
N PHE A 94 -22.25 -15.28 10.35
CA PHE A 94 -21.28 -14.26 9.99
C PHE A 94 -20.00 -14.87 9.37
N ASP A 95 -19.62 -16.07 9.80
CA ASP A 95 -18.44 -16.77 9.28
C ASP A 95 -18.64 -17.18 7.82
N GLU A 96 -19.81 -17.73 7.47
CA GLU A 96 -20.20 -18.02 6.08
C GLU A 96 -20.21 -16.75 5.22
N PHE A 97 -20.70 -15.63 5.76
CA PHE A 97 -20.63 -14.35 5.06
C PHE A 97 -19.18 -13.89 4.85
N VAL A 98 -18.26 -14.18 5.76
CA VAL A 98 -16.84 -13.83 5.63
C VAL A 98 -16.09 -14.73 4.67
N SER A 99 -16.44 -16.03 4.58
CA SER A 99 -15.76 -17.00 3.74
C SER A 99 -16.36 -17.19 2.35
N ALA A 100 -17.49 -16.52 2.04
CA ALA A 100 -18.23 -16.66 0.77
C ALA A 100 -17.41 -16.50 -0.53
N ASP A 101 -16.26 -15.86 -0.48
CA ASP A 101 -15.35 -15.58 -1.60
C ASP A 101 -13.93 -16.12 -1.37
N ASP A 102 -13.74 -17.05 -0.42
CA ASP A 102 -12.43 -17.67 -0.18
C ASP A 102 -11.97 -18.52 -1.40
N ASP A 103 -12.91 -19.12 -2.12
CA ASP A 103 -12.64 -19.89 -3.35
C ASP A 103 -12.45 -19.02 -4.59
N VAL A 104 -12.60 -17.69 -4.48
CA VAL A 104 -12.43 -16.79 -5.61
C VAL A 104 -10.93 -16.56 -5.83
N PRO A 105 -10.38 -16.91 -7.01
CA PRO A 105 -8.97 -16.71 -7.29
C PRO A 105 -8.62 -15.21 -7.25
N ILE A 106 -7.72 -14.84 -6.33
CA ILE A 106 -7.31 -13.45 -6.05
C ILE A 106 -6.07 -13.04 -6.87
N MET A 107 -5.40 -14.01 -7.50
CA MET A 107 -4.21 -13.82 -8.32
C MET A 107 -4.54 -14.23 -9.77
N GLY A 108 -4.15 -13.40 -10.74
CA GLY A 108 -4.17 -13.82 -12.14
C GLY A 108 -3.25 -15.03 -12.29
N GLN A 109 -3.71 -16.07 -12.99
CA GLN A 109 -2.83 -17.17 -13.40
C GLN A 109 -1.89 -16.62 -14.47
N LEU A 110 -0.76 -16.06 -14.06
CA LEU A 110 0.36 -15.80 -14.95
C LEU A 110 0.87 -17.18 -15.36
N GLN A 111 0.71 -17.55 -16.62
CA GLN A 111 1.32 -18.77 -17.13
C GLN A 111 2.84 -18.54 -17.24
N ASP A 112 3.64 -19.59 -17.07
CA ASP A 112 5.10 -19.48 -17.09
C ASP A 112 5.61 -18.86 -18.43
N GLU A 113 4.84 -18.99 -19.51
CA GLU A 113 5.10 -18.39 -20.82
C GLU A 113 5.11 -16.85 -20.80
N ASP A 114 4.33 -16.21 -19.91
CA ASP A 114 4.28 -14.74 -19.77
C ASP A 114 5.51 -14.18 -19.04
N TYR A 115 6.25 -15.02 -18.28
CA TYR A 115 7.47 -14.62 -17.57
C TYR A 115 8.66 -14.46 -18.53
N ILE A 116 8.70 -15.23 -19.62
CA ILE A 116 9.87 -15.31 -20.51
C ILE A 116 9.90 -14.13 -21.50
N ALA A 117 8.75 -13.54 -21.83
CA ALA A 117 8.66 -12.40 -22.74
C ALA A 117 9.33 -11.13 -22.17
N ASP A 118 9.32 -10.95 -20.85
CA ASP A 118 9.90 -9.79 -20.16
C ASP A 118 11.41 -9.93 -19.89
N VAL A 119 12.02 -11.09 -20.18
CA VAL A 119 13.45 -11.36 -19.96
C VAL A 119 14.19 -11.61 -21.28
N VAL A 120 13.82 -10.88 -22.34
CA VAL A 120 14.72 -10.75 -23.49
C VAL A 120 15.77 -9.69 -23.14
N PRO A 121 17.07 -10.05 -23.04
CA PRO A 121 18.12 -9.05 -22.90
C PRO A 121 18.17 -8.29 -24.22
N THR A 122 17.66 -7.06 -24.23
CA THR A 122 18.04 -6.09 -25.25
C THR A 122 19.54 -5.84 -25.08
N MET A 123 20.34 -6.62 -25.83
CA MET A 123 21.76 -6.41 -26.05
C MET A 123 21.94 -5.09 -26.81
N SER A 124 21.74 -3.98 -26.11
CA SER A 124 22.31 -2.71 -26.51
C SER A 124 23.79 -2.79 -26.17
N GLN A 125 24.59 -3.09 -27.19
CA GLN A 125 26.03 -2.83 -27.17
C GLN A 125 26.23 -1.33 -26.99
N SER A 126 26.19 -0.85 -25.74
CA SER A 126 26.71 0.46 -25.39
C SER A 126 28.19 0.29 -25.14
N ASN A 127 28.99 0.49 -26.18
CA ASN A 127 30.41 0.77 -26.05
C ASN A 127 30.58 1.90 -25.03
N SER A 128 31.01 1.54 -23.83
CA SER A 128 31.37 2.50 -22.78
C SER A 128 32.71 3.15 -23.15
N ASN A 129 32.67 4.09 -24.10
CA ASN A 129 33.68 5.12 -24.17
C ASN A 129 33.23 6.21 -23.18
N MET A 130 33.70 6.12 -21.93
CA MET A 130 33.49 7.18 -20.96
C MET A 130 34.28 8.39 -21.40
N GLU A 131 33.67 9.26 -22.21
CA GLU A 131 34.05 10.66 -22.21
C GLU A 131 33.52 11.24 -20.90
N ILE A 132 34.46 11.58 -20.02
CA ILE A 132 34.16 12.36 -18.83
C ILE A 132 33.78 13.75 -19.32
N ASP A 133 32.48 14.03 -19.31
CA ASP A 133 31.93 15.36 -19.54
C ASP A 133 32.41 16.28 -18.41
N ASP A 134 33.47 17.04 -18.68
CA ASP A 134 34.09 18.03 -17.78
C ASP A 134 33.25 19.33 -17.70
N GLY A 135 31.93 19.17 -17.77
CA GLY A 135 30.96 20.25 -17.64
C GLY A 135 30.88 20.74 -16.19
N PRO A 136 30.60 22.04 -15.97
CA PRO A 136 30.38 22.56 -14.62
C PRO A 136 29.22 21.81 -13.96
N LEU A 137 29.40 21.41 -12.69
CA LEU A 137 28.35 20.70 -11.96
C LEU A 137 27.06 21.53 -11.96
N PRO A 138 25.91 20.93 -12.33
CA PRO A 138 24.65 21.64 -12.37
C PRO A 138 24.25 22.09 -10.97
N THR A 139 23.75 23.32 -10.87
CA THR A 139 23.26 23.88 -9.63
C THR A 139 21.97 23.19 -9.18
N SER A 140 21.68 23.23 -7.88
CA SER A 140 20.48 22.60 -7.32
C SER A 140 19.18 23.14 -7.94
N SER A 141 19.17 24.40 -8.40
CA SER A 141 18.04 25.02 -9.09
C SER A 141 17.81 24.42 -10.49
N GLU A 142 18.88 24.13 -11.23
CA GLU A 142 18.82 23.53 -12.56
C GLU A 142 18.31 22.09 -12.50
N VAL A 143 18.79 21.32 -11.51
CA VAL A 143 18.34 19.94 -11.28
C VAL A 143 16.85 19.88 -10.92
N ILE A 144 16.37 20.78 -10.06
CA ILE A 144 14.95 20.85 -9.68
C ILE A 144 14.08 21.23 -10.89
N SER A 145 14.57 22.16 -11.73
CA SER A 145 13.87 22.60 -12.93
C SER A 145 13.77 21.48 -13.97
N ALA A 146 14.84 20.70 -14.17
CA ALA A 146 14.83 19.53 -15.04
C ALA A 146 13.87 18.44 -14.55
N LEU A 147 13.83 18.16 -13.25
CA LEU A 147 12.86 17.22 -12.65
C LEU A 147 11.41 17.67 -12.84
N ALA A 148 11.13 18.97 -12.72
CA ALA A 148 9.79 19.51 -12.98
C ALA A 148 9.38 19.34 -14.45
N LEU A 149 10.33 19.48 -15.38
CA LEU A 149 10.10 19.25 -16.80
C LEU A 149 9.77 17.78 -17.10
N ILE A 150 10.54 16.85 -16.51
CA ILE A 150 10.30 15.41 -16.65
C ILE A 150 8.94 15.02 -16.05
N ARG A 151 8.60 15.54 -14.86
CA ARG A 151 7.28 15.32 -14.24
C ARG A 151 6.14 15.76 -15.15
N ARG A 152 6.24 16.95 -15.74
CA ARG A 152 5.25 17.48 -16.66
C ARG A 152 5.11 16.63 -17.92
N TYR A 153 6.21 16.08 -18.43
CA TYR A 153 6.18 15.16 -19.56
C TYR A 153 5.45 13.86 -19.19
N CYS A 154 5.81 13.22 -18.08
CA CYS A 154 5.17 11.98 -17.61
C CYS A 154 3.66 12.12 -17.41
N LEU A 155 3.17 13.28 -16.94
CA LEU A 155 1.74 13.54 -16.76
C LEU A 155 0.94 13.57 -18.08
N ASN A 156 1.60 13.73 -19.22
CA ASN A 156 0.95 13.78 -20.54
C ASN A 156 1.14 12.48 -21.35
N VAL A 157 1.78 11.45 -20.78
CA VAL A 157 1.98 10.14 -21.43
C VAL A 157 0.91 9.17 -20.92
N GLU A 158 0.03 8.71 -21.80
CA GLU A 158 -1.00 7.72 -21.46
C GLU A 158 -0.37 6.39 -21.02
N GLY A 159 -0.86 5.81 -19.92
CA GLY A 159 -0.38 4.54 -19.36
C GLY A 159 0.74 4.67 -18.32
N CYS A 160 1.39 5.82 -18.22
CA CYS A 160 2.38 6.13 -17.18
C CYS A 160 1.73 6.96 -16.06
N GLY A 161 0.84 6.34 -15.28
CA GLY A 161 0.17 7.00 -14.16
C GLY A 161 1.10 7.43 -13.01
N LEU A 162 0.52 7.50 -11.80
CA LEU A 162 1.15 7.91 -10.52
C LEU A 162 2.55 7.30 -10.26
N SER A 163 2.89 6.14 -10.84
CA SER A 163 4.17 5.45 -10.65
C SER A 163 5.39 6.27 -11.10
N CYS A 164 5.30 6.99 -12.21
CA CYS A 164 6.39 7.85 -12.69
C CYS A 164 6.55 9.09 -11.83
N SER A 165 5.44 9.69 -11.37
CA SER A 165 5.50 10.84 -10.47
C SER A 165 6.03 10.47 -9.08
N ASP A 166 5.64 9.31 -8.55
CA ASP A 166 6.09 8.84 -7.24
C ASP A 166 7.59 8.51 -7.24
N SER A 167 8.07 7.90 -8.33
CA SER A 167 9.51 7.66 -8.54
C SER A 167 10.31 8.96 -8.62
N LEU A 168 9.77 9.98 -9.30
CA LEU A 168 10.39 11.31 -9.37
C LEU A 168 10.36 12.05 -8.04
N ASP A 169 9.30 11.89 -7.25
CA ASP A 169 9.21 12.47 -5.91
C ASP A 169 10.22 11.82 -4.95
N ASN A 170 10.45 10.51 -5.06
CA ASN A 170 11.52 9.81 -4.32
C ASN A 170 12.92 10.32 -4.70
N VAL A 171 13.19 10.50 -6.00
CA VAL A 171 14.45 11.09 -6.49
C VAL A 171 14.63 12.51 -5.96
N LYS A 172 13.57 13.33 -6.01
CA LYS A 172 13.58 14.70 -5.49
C LYS A 172 13.87 14.75 -3.99
N VAL A 173 13.23 13.89 -3.19
CA VAL A 173 13.46 13.80 -1.73
C VAL A 173 14.88 13.35 -1.43
N CYS A 174 15.39 12.34 -2.15
CA CYS A 174 16.75 11.87 -2.00
C CYS A 174 17.76 13.00 -2.27
N MET A 175 17.59 13.74 -3.37
CA MET A 175 18.48 14.84 -3.74
C MET A 175 18.41 16.01 -2.76
N LEU A 176 17.22 16.44 -2.35
CA LEU A 176 17.05 17.48 -1.34
C LEU A 176 17.68 17.09 0.00
N SER A 177 17.59 15.81 0.38
CA SER A 177 18.24 15.30 1.60
C SER A 177 19.77 15.35 1.51
N GLN A 178 20.34 15.14 0.32
CA GLN A 178 21.79 15.24 0.10
C GLN A 178 22.25 16.70 0.07
N THR A 179 21.50 17.60 -0.59
CA THR A 179 21.77 19.04 -0.57
C THR A 179 21.67 19.61 0.85
N ALA A 180 20.66 19.20 1.63
CA ALA A 180 20.51 19.60 3.03
C ALA A 180 21.67 19.10 3.92
N LYS A 181 22.18 17.89 3.66
CA LYS A 181 23.36 17.35 4.36
C LYS A 181 24.65 18.08 3.99
N SER A 182 24.76 18.61 2.77
CA SER A 182 25.91 19.42 2.35
C SER A 182 25.90 20.86 2.87
N LEU A 183 24.75 21.35 3.37
CA LEU A 183 24.63 22.67 3.98
C LEU A 183 25.13 22.63 5.44
N THR A 184 26.44 22.69 5.63
CA THR A 184 27.01 22.83 6.98
C THR A 184 26.75 24.22 7.53
N GLN A 185 26.29 24.29 8.79
CA GLN A 185 26.08 25.54 9.53
C GLN A 185 27.37 26.37 9.53
N LYS A 186 27.30 27.59 8.98
CA LYS A 186 28.40 28.56 9.08
C LYS A 186 28.65 28.86 10.57
N LYS A 187 29.91 28.84 10.99
CA LYS A 187 30.26 29.12 12.38
C LYS A 187 30.02 30.61 12.63
N ILE A 188 29.66 30.98 13.85
CA ILE A 188 29.35 32.40 14.19
C ILE A 188 30.51 33.36 13.86
N ARG A 189 31.74 32.84 13.79
CA ARG A 189 32.95 33.57 13.40
C ARG A 189 32.99 33.94 11.91
N ASP A 190 32.28 33.21 11.06
CA ASP A 190 32.18 33.49 9.62
C ASP A 190 31.29 34.72 9.34
N TYR A 191 30.53 35.18 10.35
CA TYR A 191 29.72 36.39 10.31
C TYR A 191 30.38 37.58 11.02
N LEU A 192 31.52 37.35 11.68
CA LEU A 192 32.29 38.36 12.39
C LEU A 192 33.56 38.66 11.58
N VAL A 193 33.37 39.22 10.37
CA VAL A 193 34.47 39.88 9.66
C VAL A 193 34.61 41.28 10.27
N PRO A 194 35.81 41.68 10.77
CA PRO A 194 36.03 43.06 11.20
C PRO A 194 35.93 43.98 9.98
N GLN A 195 35.14 45.06 10.07
CA GLN A 195 35.22 46.19 9.15
C GLN A 195 36.52 46.96 9.37
#